data_AF-A0A7V1M914-F1
#
_entry.id   AF-A0A7V1M914-F1
#
_cell.length_a   1.000
_cell.length_b   1.000
_cell.length_c   1.000
_cell.angle_alpha   90.00
_cell.angle_beta   90.00
_cell.angle_gamma   90.00
#
_symmetry.space_group_name_H-M   'P 1'
#
loop_
_entity.id
_entity.type
_entity.pdbx_description
1 polymer ?
#
loop_
_entity_poly.entity_id
_entity_poly.type
_entity_poly.pdbx_seq_one_letter_code
_entity_poly.pdbx_strand_id
1 'polypeptide(L)'
;MRCRQAQQWINLWLDNRLSDDQQAQLQQHLNICPQCHQLAERWIRARKALRTYPSITPSADFDARVMQAVAQRQQPAWTPSPAFRIATSAAMGMLIAISLLAAMWWHTPRTQTPSPTLWIGGREAMEWAQMLLGTEGGSRKWQDGSSSRSFLPFCLWWRS
;
A
#
# COMPACT_ATOMS: atom_id res chain seq x y z
N MET A 1 -2.58 -9.76 -34.89
CA MET A 1 -1.48 -8.92 -34.37
C MET A 1 -1.10 -7.85 -35.39
N ARG A 2 -0.71 -6.64 -34.95
CA ARG A 2 -0.18 -5.57 -35.83
C ARG A 2 1.32 -5.73 -36.06
N CYS A 3 1.82 -5.34 -37.24
CA CYS A 3 3.26 -5.47 -37.57
C CYS A 3 4.17 -4.80 -36.54
N ARG A 4 3.84 -3.59 -36.05
CA ARG A 4 4.64 -2.90 -35.02
C ARG A 4 4.81 -3.72 -33.74
N GLN A 5 3.75 -4.40 -33.31
CA GLN A 5 3.78 -5.28 -32.14
C GLN A 5 4.61 -6.53 -32.43
N ALA A 6 4.46 -7.12 -33.61
CA ALA A 6 5.28 -8.26 -34.06
C ALA A 6 6.77 -7.93 -34.01
N GLN A 7 7.16 -6.76 -34.50
CA GLN A 7 8.55 -6.30 -34.51
C GLN A 7 9.12 -6.17 -33.09
N GLN A 8 8.34 -5.68 -32.13
CA GLN A 8 8.75 -5.64 -30.72
C GLN A 8 8.90 -7.06 -30.13
N TRP A 9 7.94 -7.94 -30.44
CA TRP A 9 7.95 -9.32 -29.97
C TRP A 9 9.07 -10.15 -30.56
N ILE A 10 9.53 -9.87 -31.79
CA ILE A 10 10.71 -10.54 -32.37
C ILE A 10 11.94 -10.36 -31.47
N ASN A 11 12.17 -9.16 -30.91
CA ASN A 11 13.30 -8.94 -30.00
C ASN A 11 13.15 -9.74 -28.70
N LEU A 12 11.96 -9.70 -28.09
CA LEU A 12 11.66 -10.47 -26.88
C LEU A 12 11.79 -11.98 -27.11
N TRP A 13 11.35 -12.47 -28.28
CA TRP A 13 11.48 -13.86 -28.68
C TRP A 13 12.94 -14.28 -28.80
N LEU A 14 13.77 -13.46 -29.44
CA LEU A 14 15.21 -13.72 -29.56
C LEU A 14 15.90 -13.76 -28.18
N ASP A 15 15.41 -12.96 -27.22
CA ASP A 15 15.90 -12.94 -25.84
C ASP A 15 15.25 -14.00 -24.94
N ASN A 16 14.40 -14.86 -25.48
CA ASN A 16 13.67 -15.91 -24.76
C ASN A 16 12.77 -15.35 -23.62
N ARG A 17 12.10 -14.23 -23.90
CA ARG A 17 11.27 -13.45 -22.95
C ARG A 17 9.79 -13.37 -23.33
N LEU A 18 9.34 -14.17 -24.30
CA LEU A 18 7.92 -14.36 -24.59
C LEU A 18 7.39 -15.59 -23.84
N SER A 19 6.12 -15.57 -23.45
CA SER A 19 5.43 -16.79 -23.03
C SER A 19 5.07 -17.66 -24.25
N ASP A 20 4.75 -18.94 -24.00
CA ASP A 20 4.40 -19.90 -25.05
C ASP A 20 3.22 -19.42 -25.92
N ASP A 21 2.16 -18.88 -25.30
CA ASP A 21 1.01 -18.32 -26.01
C ASP A 21 1.40 -17.15 -26.93
N GLN A 22 2.27 -16.26 -26.45
CA GLN A 22 2.74 -15.11 -27.22
C GLN A 22 3.63 -15.56 -28.38
N GLN A 23 4.44 -16.59 -28.17
CA GLN A 23 5.27 -17.17 -29.22
C GLN A 23 4.41 -17.80 -30.31
N ALA A 24 3.37 -18.54 -29.96
CA ALA A 24 2.43 -19.12 -30.94
C ALA A 24 1.74 -18.02 -31.78
N GLN A 25 1.29 -16.94 -31.12
CA GLN A 25 0.68 -15.81 -31.81
C GLN A 25 1.67 -15.05 -32.71
N LEU A 26 2.93 -14.93 -32.30
CA LEU A 26 4.01 -14.37 -33.14
C LEU A 26 4.24 -15.25 -34.36
N GLN A 27 4.38 -16.57 -34.19
CA GLN A 27 4.60 -17.53 -35.28
C GLN A 27 3.46 -17.49 -36.30
N GLN A 28 2.20 -17.44 -35.85
CA GLN A 28 1.06 -17.28 -36.75
C GLN A 28 1.19 -16.01 -37.61
N HIS A 29 1.62 -14.89 -37.01
CA HIS A 29 1.82 -13.65 -37.76
C HIS A 29 3.00 -13.73 -38.74
N LEU A 30 4.11 -14.38 -38.37
CA LEU A 30 5.27 -14.56 -39.25
C LEU A 30 4.91 -15.41 -40.48
N ASN A 31 4.00 -16.38 -40.35
CA ASN A 31 3.51 -17.17 -41.47
C ASN A 31 2.64 -16.36 -42.46
N ILE A 32 1.97 -15.30 -41.98
CA ILE A 32 1.06 -14.48 -42.79
C ILE A 32 1.77 -13.25 -43.36
N CYS A 33 2.73 -12.67 -42.63
CA CYS A 33 3.37 -11.42 -42.98
C CYS A 33 4.83 -11.62 -43.43
N PRO A 34 5.13 -11.56 -44.74
CA PRO A 34 6.49 -11.79 -45.25
C PRO A 34 7.49 -10.72 -44.80
N GLN A 35 7.04 -9.48 -44.57
CA GLN A 35 7.90 -8.39 -44.09
C GLN A 35 8.43 -8.68 -42.67
N CYS A 36 7.57 -9.13 -41.77
CA CYS A 36 7.95 -9.51 -40.41
C CYS A 36 8.82 -10.77 -40.40
N HIS A 37 8.52 -11.75 -41.27
CA HIS A 37 9.35 -12.94 -41.45
C HIS A 37 10.77 -12.59 -41.89
N GLN A 38 10.93 -11.75 -42.92
CA GLN A 38 12.24 -11.28 -43.39
C GLN A 38 13.00 -10.49 -42.31
N LEU A 39 12.29 -9.72 -41.47
CA LEU A 39 12.92 -9.02 -40.35
C LEU A 39 13.45 -10.03 -39.31
N ALA A 40 12.66 -11.01 -38.91
CA ALA A 40 13.10 -12.05 -37.97
C ALA A 40 14.33 -12.80 -38.50
N GLU A 41 14.33 -13.21 -39.77
CA GLU A 41 15.46 -13.88 -40.42
C GLU A 41 16.74 -13.02 -40.47
N ARG A 42 16.62 -11.70 -40.68
CA ARG A 42 17.77 -10.79 -40.60
C ARG A 42 18.39 -10.77 -39.20
N TRP A 43 17.56 -10.69 -38.16
CA TRP A 43 18.04 -10.72 -36.78
C TRP A 43 18.67 -12.05 -36.40
N ILE A 44 18.06 -13.17 -36.81
CA ILE A 44 18.61 -14.52 -36.57
C ILE A 44 20.00 -14.64 -37.22
N ARG A 45 20.16 -14.20 -38.47
CA ARG A 45 21.45 -14.22 -39.18
C ARG A 45 22.49 -13.35 -38.49
N ALA A 46 22.13 -12.12 -38.09
CA ALA A 46 23.03 -11.24 -37.36
C ALA A 46 23.52 -11.87 -36.05
N ARG A 47 22.62 -12.49 -35.27
CA ARG A 47 22.98 -13.17 -34.03
C ARG A 47 23.88 -14.38 -34.24
N LYS A 48 23.64 -15.17 -35.30
CA LYS A 48 24.51 -16.30 -35.68
C LYS A 48 25.92 -15.81 -36.02
N ALA A 49 26.04 -14.74 -36.79
CA ALA A 49 27.33 -14.13 -37.14
C ALA A 49 28.10 -13.61 -35.92
N LEU A 50 27.39 -13.07 -34.91
CA LEU A 50 28.03 -12.66 -33.65
C LEU A 50 28.50 -13.87 -32.82
N ARG A 51 27.76 -14.98 -32.83
CA ARG A 51 28.14 -16.21 -32.11
C ARG A 51 29.33 -16.93 -32.71
N THR A 52 29.64 -16.71 -34.00
CA THR A 52 30.85 -17.25 -34.63
C THR A 52 32.12 -16.51 -34.25
N TYR A 53 32.02 -15.40 -33.51
CA TYR A 53 33.19 -14.69 -33.02
C TYR A 53 33.93 -15.52 -31.95
N PRO A 54 35.27 -15.58 -31.97
CA PRO A 54 36.03 -16.38 -31.01
C PRO A 54 35.73 -15.95 -29.59
N SER A 55 35.49 -16.95 -28.72
CA SER A 55 35.35 -16.71 -27.29
C SER A 55 36.66 -16.17 -26.74
N ILE A 56 36.62 -15.01 -26.11
CA ILE A 56 37.75 -14.48 -25.36
C ILE A 56 37.81 -15.25 -24.04
N THR A 57 38.95 -15.85 -23.72
CA THR A 57 39.19 -16.42 -22.40
C THR A 57 39.42 -15.26 -21.43
N PRO A 58 38.54 -15.03 -20.43
CA PRO A 58 38.76 -14.00 -19.43
C PRO A 58 39.99 -14.33 -18.58
N SER A 59 40.62 -13.31 -17.99
CA SER A 59 41.70 -13.52 -17.00
C SER A 59 41.19 -14.34 -15.82
N ALA A 60 42.03 -15.17 -15.18
CA ALA A 60 41.64 -16.00 -14.04
C ALA A 60 40.93 -15.22 -12.90
N ASP A 61 41.31 -13.96 -12.66
CA ASP A 61 40.70 -13.13 -11.61
C ASP A 61 39.44 -12.37 -12.06
N PHE A 62 38.94 -12.58 -13.28
CA PHE A 62 37.81 -11.82 -13.83
C PHE A 62 36.55 -12.03 -12.99
N ASP A 63 36.21 -13.28 -12.66
CA ASP A 63 35.02 -13.61 -11.87
C ASP A 63 35.09 -12.96 -10.48
N ALA A 64 36.26 -13.03 -9.82
CA ALA A 64 36.47 -12.39 -8.52
C ALA A 64 36.26 -10.87 -8.59
N ARG A 65 36.84 -10.20 -9.61
CA ARG A 65 36.67 -8.74 -9.79
C ARG A 65 35.21 -8.36 -10.07
N VAL A 66 34.52 -9.13 -10.92
CA VAL A 66 33.11 -8.87 -11.25
C VAL A 66 32.23 -9.05 -10.02
N MET A 67 32.39 -10.14 -9.29
CA MET A 67 31.59 -10.42 -8.08
C MET A 67 31.83 -9.37 -7.00
N GLN A 68 33.07 -8.91 -6.82
CA GLN A 68 33.39 -7.82 -5.91
C GLN A 68 32.70 -6.50 -6.33
N ALA A 69 32.73 -6.16 -7.63
CA ALA A 69 32.07 -4.96 -8.14
C ALA A 69 30.54 -5.01 -7.99
N VAL A 70 29.93 -6.17 -8.24
CA VAL A 70 28.48 -6.38 -8.01
C VAL A 70 28.15 -6.22 -6.53
N ALA A 71 28.93 -6.85 -5.64
CA ALA A 71 28.73 -6.75 -4.20
C ALA A 71 28.83 -5.31 -3.70
N GLN A 72 29.80 -4.52 -4.20
CA GLN A 72 29.93 -3.10 -3.85
C GLN A 72 28.73 -2.28 -4.32
N ARG A 73 28.20 -2.54 -5.51
CA ARG A 73 27.05 -1.81 -6.07
C ARG A 73 25.72 -2.18 -5.39
N GLN A 74 25.62 -3.39 -4.85
CA GLN A 74 24.48 -3.84 -4.08
C GLN A 74 24.49 -3.37 -2.63
N GLN A 75 25.57 -2.72 -2.16
CA GLN A 75 25.54 -2.14 -0.83
C GLN A 75 24.56 -0.95 -0.81
N PRO A 76 23.58 -0.96 0.11
CA PRO A 76 22.64 0.14 0.20
C PRO A 76 23.40 1.44 0.48
N ALA A 77 23.13 2.48 -0.30
CA ALA A 77 23.78 3.79 -0.20
C ALA A 77 23.62 4.46 1.18
N TRP A 78 22.74 3.92 2.02
CA TRP A 78 22.51 4.40 3.37
C TRP A 78 22.44 3.22 4.35
N THR A 79 23.61 2.74 4.78
CA THR A 79 23.69 1.91 5.99
C THR A 79 23.75 2.84 7.21
N PRO A 80 22.70 2.92 8.05
CA PRO A 80 22.76 3.74 9.25
C PRO A 80 23.87 3.22 10.18
N SER A 81 24.53 4.13 10.88
CA SER A 81 25.62 3.80 11.79
C SER A 81 25.16 2.79 12.86
N PRO A 82 26.07 1.95 13.39
CA PRO A 82 25.72 0.94 14.39
C PRO A 82 25.04 1.55 15.63
N ALA A 83 25.39 2.79 15.99
CA ALA A 83 24.75 3.53 17.08
C ALA A 83 23.25 3.80 16.82
N PHE A 84 22.87 4.16 15.58
CA PHE A 84 21.47 4.36 15.21
C PHE A 84 20.66 3.06 15.29
N ARG A 85 21.27 1.93 14.91
CA ARG A 85 20.64 0.59 15.01
C ARG A 85 20.39 0.16 16.45
N ILE A 86 21.31 0.45 17.36
CA ILE A 86 21.13 0.15 18.80
C ILE A 86 20.04 1.05 19.39
N ALA A 87 20.07 2.35 19.09
CA ALA A 87 19.10 3.30 19.60
C ALA A 87 17.65 2.97 19.20
N THR A 88 17.42 2.56 17.94
CA THR A 88 16.07 2.18 17.48
C THR A 88 15.56 0.90 18.15
N SER A 89 16.44 -0.09 18.37
CA SER A 89 16.05 -1.32 19.08
C SER A 89 15.66 -1.07 20.53
N ALA A 90 16.39 -0.18 21.23
CA ALA A 90 16.07 0.21 22.61
C ALA A 90 14.75 1.00 22.68
N ALA A 91 14.53 1.94 21.74
CA ALA A 91 13.29 2.70 21.67
C ALA A 91 12.07 1.80 21.43
N MET A 92 12.19 0.79 20.55
CA MET A 92 11.09 -0.13 20.28
C MET A 92 10.80 -1.05 21.48
N GLY A 93 11.83 -1.55 22.17
CA GLY A 93 11.66 -2.27 23.43
C GLY A 93 10.98 -1.42 24.51
N MET A 94 11.34 -0.14 24.61
CA MET A 94 10.75 0.80 25.56
C MET A 94 9.26 1.06 25.24
N LEU A 95 8.89 1.23 23.97
CA LEU A 95 7.49 1.39 23.56
C LEU A 95 6.65 0.14 23.86
N ILE A 96 7.18 -1.06 23.64
CA ILE A 96 6.51 -2.31 23.98
C ILE A 96 6.30 -2.41 25.49
N ALA A 97 7.33 -2.10 26.29
CA ALA A 97 7.22 -2.11 27.76
C ALA A 97 6.16 -1.10 28.26
N ILE A 98 6.14 0.12 27.71
CA ILE A 98 5.14 1.15 28.04
C ILE A 98 3.73 0.67 27.67
N SER A 99 3.55 0.06 26.51
CA SER A 99 2.26 -0.49 26.06
C SER A 99 1.75 -1.59 26.98
N LEU A 100 2.62 -2.52 27.40
CA LEU A 100 2.26 -3.59 28.34
C LEU A 100 1.88 -3.04 29.71
N LEU A 101 2.62 -2.05 30.22
CA LEU A 101 2.29 -1.37 31.47
C LEU A 101 0.94 -0.66 31.38
N ALA A 102 0.66 0.05 30.28
CA ALA A 102 -0.63 0.71 30.08
C ALA A 102 -1.80 -0.29 30.01
N ALA A 103 -1.62 -1.42 29.31
CA ALA A 103 -2.62 -2.49 29.26
C ALA A 103 -2.86 -3.13 30.63
N MET A 104 -1.80 -3.33 31.42
CA MET A 104 -1.89 -3.85 32.78
C MET A 104 -2.62 -2.88 33.71
N TRP A 105 -2.38 -1.57 33.58
CA TRP A 105 -3.15 -0.54 34.30
C TRP A 105 -4.63 -0.54 33.89
N TRP A 106 -4.95 -0.72 32.62
CA TRP A 106 -6.34 -0.83 32.15
C TRP A 106 -7.06 -2.05 32.74
N HIS A 107 -6.35 -3.15 32.92
CA HIS A 107 -6.89 -4.38 33.52
C HIS A 107 -7.00 -4.36 35.04
N THR A 108 -6.58 -3.29 35.73
CA THR A 108 -6.95 -3.14 37.15
C THR A 108 -8.48 -3.03 37.22
N PRO A 109 -9.17 -4.03 37.82
CA PRO A 109 -10.62 -4.03 37.84
C PRO A 109 -11.05 -2.80 38.62
N ARG A 110 -11.80 -1.89 37.96
CA ARG A 110 -12.50 -0.80 38.64
C ARG A 110 -13.24 -1.43 39.80
N THR A 111 -12.82 -1.13 41.03
CA THR A 111 -13.55 -1.53 42.22
C THR A 111 -14.94 -0.93 42.07
N GLN A 112 -15.91 -1.78 41.72
CA GLN A 112 -17.31 -1.43 41.70
C GLN A 112 -17.62 -0.93 43.10
N THR A 113 -17.87 0.38 43.22
CA THR A 113 -18.48 0.96 44.41
C THR A 113 -19.77 0.19 44.68
N PRO A 114 -19.90 -0.54 45.80
CA PRO A 114 -21.15 -1.22 46.12
C PRO A 114 -22.27 -0.18 46.20
N SER A 115 -23.37 -0.43 45.49
CA SER A 115 -24.58 0.38 45.55
C SER A 115 -25.09 0.50 47.00
N PRO A 116 -25.46 1.68 47.50
CA PRO A 116 -26.03 1.82 48.83
C PRO A 116 -27.50 1.40 48.78
N THR A 117 -27.78 0.10 48.87
CA THR A 117 -29.14 -0.44 49.08
C THR A 117 -29.56 -0.33 50.55
N LEU A 118 -29.20 0.76 51.21
CA LEU A 118 -29.63 1.13 52.56
C LEU A 118 -30.28 2.53 52.53
N TRP A 119 -31.32 2.70 51.70
CA TRP A 119 -32.30 3.78 51.85
C TRP A 119 -33.59 3.20 52.44
N ILE A 120 -33.51 2.85 53.72
CA ILE A 120 -34.69 2.71 54.58
C ILE A 120 -35.15 4.16 54.85
N GLY A 121 -36.28 4.59 54.26
CA GLY A 121 -36.86 5.93 54.49
C GLY A 121 -37.51 6.62 53.28
N GLY A 122 -37.58 5.98 52.12
CA GLY A 122 -38.04 6.60 50.86
C GLY A 122 -39.54 6.79 50.63
N ARG A 123 -40.42 6.80 51.65
CA ARG A 123 -41.87 7.03 51.45
C ARG A 123 -42.44 8.29 52.10
N GLU A 124 -41.81 8.83 53.14
CA GLU A 124 -42.28 10.05 53.78
C GLU A 124 -41.67 11.31 53.13
N ALA A 125 -40.49 11.19 52.51
CA ALA A 125 -39.77 12.32 51.91
C ALA A 125 -40.40 12.90 50.64
N MET A 126 -41.26 12.15 49.93
CA MET A 126 -41.88 12.62 48.67
C MET A 126 -43.21 13.38 48.87
N GLU A 127 -43.96 13.13 49.94
CA GLU A 127 -45.21 13.86 50.22
C GLU A 127 -44.95 15.35 50.52
N TRP A 128 -43.87 15.66 51.25
CA TRP A 128 -43.48 17.05 51.53
C TRP A 128 -43.01 17.81 50.28
N ALA A 129 -42.37 17.12 49.32
CA ALA A 129 -41.86 17.74 48.11
C ALA A 129 -42.97 18.20 47.16
N GLN A 130 -44.10 17.48 47.12
CA GLN A 130 -45.23 17.79 46.25
C GLN A 130 -46.10 18.93 46.81
N MET A 131 -46.06 19.17 48.12
CA MET A 131 -46.77 20.28 48.76
C MET A 131 -46.02 21.63 48.66
N LEU A 132 -44.70 21.60 48.51
CA LEU A 132 -43.85 22.81 48.50
C LEU A 132 -43.57 23.40 47.10
N LEU A 133 -43.86 22.68 46.01
CA LEU A 133 -43.47 23.08 44.65
C LEU A 133 -44.67 23.17 43.67
N GLY A 134 -45.78 23.71 44.16
CA GLY A 134 -46.84 24.24 43.30
C GLY A 134 -46.59 25.71 42.98
N THR A 135 -45.89 26.01 41.88
CA THR A 135 -45.97 27.26 41.08
C THR A 135 -45.34 26.98 39.70
N GLU A 136 -46.13 26.81 38.65
CA GLU A 136 -46.64 27.85 37.74
C GLU A 136 -45.58 28.55 36.87
N GLY A 137 -45.74 28.40 35.55
CA GLY A 137 -45.14 29.26 34.52
C GLY A 137 -43.81 28.75 33.96
N GLY A 138 -43.58 28.65 32.67
CA GLY A 138 -44.28 29.22 31.54
C GLY A 138 -43.34 29.10 30.34
N SER A 139 -43.88 28.62 29.24
CA SER A 139 -43.22 28.33 27.97
C SER A 139 -42.73 29.58 27.23
N ARG A 140 -41.70 29.41 26.38
CA ARG A 140 -41.59 30.00 25.02
C ARG A 140 -40.32 29.46 24.35
N LYS A 141 -40.44 28.49 23.44
CA LYS A 141 -40.77 28.59 21.99
C LYS A 141 -39.59 29.03 21.12
N TRP A 142 -38.99 28.02 20.49
CA TRP A 142 -38.29 28.12 19.22
C TRP A 142 -39.32 28.05 18.07
N GLN A 143 -39.24 29.01 17.17
CA GLN A 143 -39.76 29.09 15.79
C GLN A 143 -38.88 30.19 15.20
N ASP A 144 -38.30 30.10 14.01
CA ASP A 144 -38.84 29.89 12.67
C ASP A 144 -37.59 29.76 11.75
N GLY A 145 -37.60 29.33 10.50
CA GLY A 145 -38.58 29.03 9.46
C GLY A 145 -37.74 28.55 8.26
N SER A 146 -38.21 27.54 7.53
CA SER A 146 -38.58 27.64 6.11
C SER A 146 -37.49 28.27 5.21
N SER A 147 -37.06 27.72 4.08
CA SER A 147 -37.81 27.04 3.04
C SER A 147 -36.82 26.43 2.04
N SER A 148 -36.88 25.11 1.92
CA SER A 148 -37.01 24.35 0.68
C SER A 148 -36.59 24.95 -0.68
N ARG A 149 -35.70 24.19 -1.35
CA ARG A 149 -35.70 23.82 -2.79
C ARG A 149 -35.25 24.93 -3.76
N SER A 150 -34.49 24.70 -4.83
CA SER A 150 -34.34 23.50 -5.66
C SER A 150 -33.26 23.73 -6.75
N PHE A 151 -32.54 22.65 -7.10
CA PHE A 151 -32.18 22.24 -8.47
C PHE A 151 -31.13 23.08 -9.23
N LEU A 152 -29.88 22.61 -9.37
CA LEU A 152 -29.30 21.69 -10.38
C LEU A 152 -28.24 22.51 -11.18
N PRO A 153 -27.40 21.92 -12.06
CA PRO A 153 -26.40 20.88 -11.88
C PRO A 153 -24.98 21.44 -12.16
N PHE A 154 -23.97 21.07 -11.36
CA PHE A 154 -22.60 21.54 -11.59
C PHE A 154 -21.90 20.62 -12.60
N CYS A 155 -21.99 20.97 -13.87
CA CYS A 155 -21.07 20.51 -14.90
C CYS A 155 -20.00 21.59 -15.13
N LEU A 156 -18.75 21.13 -15.27
CA LEU A 156 -17.64 21.80 -15.95
C LEU A 156 -17.10 23.08 -15.27
N TRP A 157 -15.92 22.99 -14.64
CA TRP A 157 -14.72 23.61 -15.20
C TRP A 157 -13.45 23.19 -14.45
N TRP A 158 -12.46 22.83 -15.26
CA TRP A 158 -11.11 22.36 -14.97
C TRP A 158 -10.18 23.31 -15.74
N ARG A 159 -8.98 23.59 -15.19
CA ARG A 159 -7.90 24.46 -15.73
C ARG A 159 -8.17 25.97 -15.51
N SER A 160 -7.25 26.79 -15.00
CA SER A 160 -5.78 26.78 -15.04
C SER A 160 -5.18 27.39 -13.78
#